data_AF-A0A1Q4ATL0-F1
#
_entry.id   AF-A0A1Q4ATL0-F1
#
_cell.length_a   1.000
_cell.length_b   1.000
_cell.length_c   1.000
_cell.angle_alpha   90.00
_cell.angle_beta   90.00
_cell.angle_gamma   90.00
#
_symmetry.space_group_name_H-M   'P 1'
#
loop_
_entity.id
_entity.type
_entity.pdbx_description
1 polymer ?
#
loop_
_entity_poly.entity_id
_entity_poly.type
_entity_poly.pdbx_seq_one_letter_code
_entity_poly.pdbx_strand_id
1 'polypeptide(L)'
;MTESIIENIESGRKVNLDVAQLLNIAMALEVPPSYLLAPMASPDSEIDLTGLSDAFRGMTALQFDAWLSADTGVTYLPTTVNERYARLELEALGNLNALDAELDRLAAMIQVHHEASHLVGILDVVESYQQRIAAIEAERSRLHAYLTSGGWDLPAPRPRDLRSKEASA
;
A
#
# COMPACT_ATOMS: atom_id res chain seq x y z
N MET A 1 1.57 -12.13 -22.44
CA MET A 1 2.29 -13.43 -22.35
C MET A 1 1.74 -14.35 -23.43
N THR A 2 2.53 -15.24 -24.03
CA THR A 2 2.06 -16.13 -25.12
C THR A 2 1.90 -17.57 -24.62
N GLU A 3 1.01 -18.35 -25.25
CA GLU A 3 0.73 -19.75 -24.91
C GLU A 3 1.99 -20.62 -24.95
N SER A 4 2.85 -20.43 -25.97
CA SER A 4 4.14 -21.11 -26.09
C SER A 4 5.10 -20.81 -24.92
N ILE A 5 5.02 -19.64 -24.29
CA ILE A 5 5.83 -19.33 -23.11
C ILE A 5 5.37 -20.14 -21.90
N ILE A 6 4.06 -20.28 -21.71
CA ILE A 6 3.47 -21.07 -20.61
C ILE A 6 3.85 -22.53 -20.76
N GLU A 7 3.67 -23.10 -21.95
CA GLU A 7 3.99 -24.49 -22.24
C GLU A 7 5.48 -24.80 -21.98
N ASN A 8 6.37 -23.86 -22.29
CA ASN A 8 7.80 -24.00 -22.01
C ASN A 8 8.14 -23.95 -20.52
N ILE A 9 7.37 -23.21 -19.71
CA ILE A 9 7.53 -23.16 -18.25
C ILE A 9 6.99 -24.45 -17.63
N GLU A 10 5.77 -24.87 -18.00
CA GLU A 10 5.14 -26.10 -17.52
C GLU A 10 5.92 -27.36 -17.92
N SER A 11 6.53 -27.36 -19.12
CA SER A 11 7.37 -28.47 -19.58
C SER A 11 8.78 -28.44 -18.96
N GLY A 12 9.10 -27.49 -18.08
CA GLY A 12 10.43 -27.33 -17.49
C GLY A 12 11.55 -26.96 -18.47
N ARG A 13 11.21 -26.52 -19.70
CA ARG A 13 12.20 -26.14 -20.73
C ARG A 13 12.76 -24.74 -20.50
N LYS A 14 12.00 -23.86 -19.83
CA LYS A 14 12.47 -22.54 -19.40
C LYS A 14 12.75 -22.58 -17.90
N VAL A 15 14.03 -22.62 -17.54
CA VAL A 15 14.49 -22.67 -16.13
C VAL A 15 14.45 -21.29 -15.45
N ASN A 16 14.46 -20.21 -16.23
CA ASN A 16 14.46 -18.84 -15.72
C ASN A 16 13.14 -18.14 -16.04
N LEU A 17 12.40 -17.77 -14.99
CA LEU A 17 11.23 -16.90 -15.09
C LEU A 17 11.68 -15.45 -15.00
N ASP A 18 11.31 -14.61 -15.97
CA ASP A 18 11.57 -13.17 -15.83
C ASP A 18 10.55 -12.51 -14.89
N VAL A 19 10.90 -11.37 -14.30
CA VAL A 19 10.04 -10.69 -13.30
C VAL A 19 8.70 -10.27 -13.92
N ALA A 20 8.69 -9.83 -15.17
CA ALA A 20 7.44 -9.42 -15.83
C ALA A 20 6.52 -10.63 -16.03
N GLN A 21 7.06 -11.81 -16.35
CA GLN A 21 6.32 -13.06 -16.46
C GLN A 21 5.77 -13.49 -15.09
N LEU A 22 6.59 -13.45 -14.04
CA LEU A 22 6.13 -13.72 -12.68
C LEU A 22 4.93 -12.85 -12.30
N LEU A 23 5.03 -11.53 -12.52
CA LEU A 23 3.96 -10.59 -12.19
C LEU A 23 2.71 -10.80 -13.04
N ASN A 24 2.86 -11.10 -14.32
CA ASN A 24 1.73 -11.41 -15.20
C ASN A 24 1.02 -12.71 -14.78
N ILE A 25 1.77 -13.74 -14.36
CA ILE A 25 1.20 -14.99 -13.85
C ILE A 25 0.48 -14.74 -12.53
N ALA A 26 1.12 -14.05 -11.58
CA ALA A 26 0.52 -13.69 -10.28
C ALA A 26 -0.80 -12.94 -10.47
N MET A 27 -0.80 -11.93 -11.35
CA MET A 27 -1.99 -11.16 -11.69
C MET A 27 -3.08 -12.02 -12.36
N ALA A 28 -2.70 -12.88 -13.33
CA ALA A 28 -3.66 -13.76 -14.02
C ALA A 28 -4.28 -14.81 -13.10
N LEU A 29 -3.57 -15.21 -12.04
CA LEU A 29 -4.05 -16.12 -11.01
C LEU A 29 -4.70 -15.40 -9.82
N GLU A 30 -4.73 -14.06 -9.82
CA GLU A 30 -5.26 -13.23 -8.73
C GLU A 30 -4.63 -13.52 -7.36
N VAL A 31 -3.35 -13.90 -7.35
CA VAL A 31 -2.59 -14.19 -6.12
C VAL A 31 -1.40 -13.23 -5.96
N PRO A 32 -0.98 -12.94 -4.71
CA PRO A 32 0.26 -12.22 -4.47
C PRO A 32 1.47 -12.98 -5.05
N PRO A 33 2.54 -12.28 -5.51
CA PRO A 33 3.73 -12.95 -6.02
C PRO A 33 4.37 -13.93 -5.04
N SER A 34 4.30 -13.67 -3.73
CA SER A 34 4.82 -14.57 -2.69
C SER A 34 4.19 -15.95 -2.72
N TYR A 35 2.92 -16.06 -3.13
CA TYR A 35 2.19 -17.32 -3.29
C TYR A 35 2.75 -18.23 -4.39
N LEU A 36 3.45 -17.65 -5.37
CA LEU A 36 4.13 -18.39 -6.44
C LEU A 36 5.58 -18.74 -6.08
N LEU A 37 6.16 -18.05 -5.10
CA LEU A 37 7.58 -18.12 -4.76
C LEU A 37 7.87 -18.95 -3.51
N ALA A 38 6.90 -19.10 -2.60
CA ALA A 38 7.09 -19.81 -1.36
C ALA A 38 5.91 -20.73 -1.06
N PRO A 39 6.13 -21.82 -0.29
CA PRO A 39 5.11 -22.81 0.03
C PRO A 39 4.09 -22.27 1.04
N MET A 40 3.19 -21.37 0.63
CA MET A 40 2.22 -20.73 1.52
C MET A 40 1.21 -21.68 2.15
N ALA A 41 1.04 -22.88 1.59
CA ALA A 41 0.27 -23.95 2.22
C ALA A 41 0.95 -24.55 3.48
N SER A 42 2.20 -24.19 3.74
CA SER A 42 3.01 -24.61 4.88
C SER A 42 3.83 -23.42 5.38
N PRO A 43 3.21 -22.44 6.06
CA PRO A 43 3.80 -21.14 6.38
C PRO A 43 5.10 -21.23 7.20
N ASP A 44 5.25 -22.28 8.02
CA ASP A 44 6.42 -22.53 8.85
C ASP A 44 7.54 -23.28 8.12
N SER A 45 7.29 -23.75 6.89
CA SER A 45 8.33 -24.41 6.09
C SER A 45 9.31 -23.39 5.52
N GLU A 46 10.59 -23.76 5.47
CA GLU A 46 11.63 -22.93 4.88
C GLU A 46 11.37 -22.71 3.38
N ILE A 47 11.76 -21.54 2.88
CA ILE A 47 11.70 -21.30 1.44
C ILE A 47 12.73 -22.18 0.71
N ASP A 48 12.28 -22.89 -0.32
CA ASP A 48 13.12 -23.77 -1.14
C ASP A 48 13.32 -23.17 -2.54
N LEU A 49 13.93 -22.00 -2.57
CA LEU A 49 14.25 -21.28 -3.81
C LEU A 49 15.74 -21.40 -4.12
N THR A 50 16.05 -21.99 -5.27
CA THR A 50 17.44 -22.13 -5.73
C THR A 50 18.03 -20.78 -6.16
N GLY A 51 19.35 -20.61 -5.96
CA GLY A 51 20.07 -19.40 -6.38
C GLY A 51 19.93 -18.19 -5.45
N LEU A 52 19.25 -18.34 -4.31
CA LEU A 52 19.25 -17.32 -3.26
C LEU A 52 20.57 -17.30 -2.48
N SER A 53 20.90 -16.14 -1.91
CA SER A 53 22.05 -16.00 -1.02
C SER A 53 21.76 -16.60 0.35
N ASP A 54 22.81 -16.79 1.15
CA ASP A 54 22.71 -17.31 2.52
C ASP A 54 21.85 -16.43 3.45
N ALA A 55 21.54 -15.19 3.07
CA ALA A 55 20.65 -14.30 3.82
C ALA A 55 19.22 -14.85 3.95
N PHE A 56 18.81 -15.77 3.07
CA PHE A 56 17.49 -16.38 3.06
C PHE A 56 17.44 -17.75 3.75
N ARG A 57 18.58 -18.27 4.21
CA ARG A 57 18.66 -19.59 4.83
C ARG A 57 17.85 -19.63 6.12
N GLY A 58 16.98 -20.63 6.27
CA GLY A 58 16.11 -20.76 7.44
C GLY A 58 14.94 -19.78 7.46
N MET A 59 14.77 -18.94 6.44
CA MET A 59 13.62 -18.06 6.33
C MET A 59 12.39 -18.89 5.96
N THR A 60 11.37 -18.84 6.81
CA THR A 60 10.09 -19.51 6.57
C THR A 60 9.29 -18.81 5.47
N ALA A 61 8.34 -19.51 4.85
CA ALA A 61 7.45 -18.93 3.85
C ALA A 61 6.70 -17.69 4.38
N LEU A 62 6.26 -17.73 5.64
CA LEU A 62 5.57 -16.61 6.26
C LEU A 62 6.50 -15.41 6.53
N GLN A 63 7.74 -15.66 6.97
CA GLN A 63 8.76 -14.62 7.10
C GLN A 63 9.13 -14.00 5.75
N PHE A 64 9.21 -14.82 4.70
CA PHE A 64 9.50 -14.36 3.36
C PHE A 64 8.38 -13.47 2.81
N ASP A 65 7.11 -13.82 3.04
CA ASP A 65 5.97 -12.99 2.66
C ASP A 65 5.98 -11.64 3.40
N ALA A 66 6.18 -11.66 4.72
CA ALA A 66 6.31 -10.45 5.53
C ALA A 66 7.52 -9.61 5.11
N TRP A 67 8.63 -10.26 4.74
CA TRP A 67 9.80 -9.59 4.17
C TRP A 67 9.46 -8.87 2.85
N LEU A 68 8.83 -9.58 1.92
CA LEU A 68 8.51 -9.12 0.56
C LEU A 68 7.43 -8.02 0.54
N SER A 69 6.41 -8.14 1.38
CA SER A 69 5.31 -7.18 1.49
C SER A 69 5.66 -5.93 2.30
N ALA A 70 6.86 -5.90 2.90
CA ALA A 70 7.26 -4.89 3.87
C ALA A 70 6.34 -4.78 5.10
N ASP A 71 5.61 -5.84 5.45
CA ASP A 71 4.73 -5.88 6.62
C ASP A 71 5.50 -5.58 7.92
N THR A 72 5.12 -4.54 8.64
CA THR A 72 5.77 -4.10 9.89
C THR A 72 5.33 -4.89 11.13
N GLY A 73 4.55 -5.96 10.94
CA GLY A 73 4.25 -6.96 11.95
C GLY A 73 5.48 -7.70 12.52
N VAL A 74 5.23 -8.57 13.51
CA VAL A 74 6.28 -9.29 14.27
C VAL A 74 6.85 -10.49 13.50
N THR A 75 6.23 -10.86 12.39
CA THR A 75 6.53 -12.05 11.59
C THR A 75 7.95 -12.04 11.03
N TYR A 76 8.42 -10.87 10.56
CA TYR A 76 9.77 -10.68 10.07
C TYR A 76 10.43 -9.53 10.82
N LEU A 77 11.61 -9.79 11.39
CA LEU A 77 12.35 -8.79 12.15
C LEU A 77 13.50 -8.22 11.31
N PRO A 78 13.47 -6.92 10.98
CA PRO A 78 14.55 -6.27 10.27
C PRO A 78 15.89 -6.43 10.97
N THR A 79 16.89 -6.84 10.22
CA THR A 79 18.22 -7.18 10.72
C THR A 79 19.16 -5.98 10.71
N THR A 80 18.85 -4.96 9.92
CA THR A 80 19.66 -3.73 9.80
C THR A 80 18.84 -2.48 10.06
N VAL A 81 19.54 -1.40 10.42
CA VAL A 81 18.93 -0.07 10.61
C VAL A 81 18.34 0.46 9.29
N ASN A 82 19.04 0.27 8.17
CA ASN A 82 18.56 0.70 6.85
C ASN A 82 17.27 -0.01 6.45
N GLU A 83 17.19 -1.31 6.69
CA GLU A 83 15.98 -2.09 6.44
C GLU A 83 14.79 -1.61 7.30
N ARG A 84 15.05 -1.27 8.57
CA ARG A 84 14.02 -0.67 9.44
C ARG A 84 13.50 0.64 8.89
N TYR A 85 14.41 1.53 8.47
CA TYR A 85 14.01 2.82 7.90
C TYR A 85 13.21 2.65 6.61
N ALA A 86 13.69 1.82 5.67
CA ALA A 86 12.96 1.56 4.43
C ALA A 86 11.54 1.05 4.67
N ARG A 87 11.35 0.18 5.67
CA ARG A 87 10.03 -0.34 6.05
C ARG A 87 9.12 0.73 6.67
N LEU A 88 9.65 1.55 7.57
CA LEU A 88 8.90 2.68 8.17
C LEU A 88 8.50 3.71 7.10
N GLU A 89 9.36 3.95 6.11
CA GLU A 89 9.05 4.83 4.98
C GLU A 89 7.93 4.24 4.10
N LEU A 90 7.98 2.94 3.79
CA LEU A 90 6.89 2.26 3.06
C LEU A 90 5.56 2.27 3.83
N GLU A 91 5.59 2.05 5.15
CA GLU A 91 4.41 2.18 6.01
C GLU A 91 3.87 3.62 5.98
N ALA A 92 4.75 4.63 6.11
CA ALA A 92 4.36 6.02 6.05
C ALA A 92 3.76 6.41 4.68
N LEU A 93 4.25 5.85 3.57
CA LEU A 93 3.67 6.02 2.24
C LEU A 93 2.27 5.41 2.15
N GLY A 94 2.10 4.18 2.67
CA GLY A 94 0.79 3.52 2.73
C GLY A 94 -0.22 4.33 3.53
N ASN A 95 0.19 4.82 4.69
CA ASN A 95 -0.62 5.70 5.54
C ASN A 95 -0.95 7.01 4.84
N LEU A 96 0.01 7.65 4.17
CA LEU A 96 -0.22 8.88 3.41
C LEU A 96 -1.30 8.68 2.32
N ASN A 97 -1.24 7.58 1.58
CA ASN A 97 -2.23 7.24 0.56
C ASN A 97 -3.63 6.99 1.17
N ALA A 98 -3.69 6.30 2.31
CA ALA A 98 -4.95 6.06 3.03
C ALA A 98 -5.59 7.36 3.53
N LEU A 99 -4.79 8.30 4.04
CA LEU A 99 -5.26 9.62 4.45
C LEU A 99 -5.79 10.43 3.25
N ASP A 100 -5.11 10.36 2.11
CA ASP A 100 -5.57 11.04 0.89
C ASP A 100 -6.93 10.51 0.40
N ALA A 101 -7.12 9.18 0.41
CA ALA A 101 -8.40 8.55 0.08
C ALA A 101 -9.50 8.91 1.09
N GLU A 102 -9.19 8.97 2.39
CA GLU A 102 -10.16 9.34 3.42
C GLU A 102 -10.58 10.80 3.31
N LEU A 103 -9.66 11.71 3.01
CA LEU A 103 -10.01 13.11 2.75
C LEU A 103 -10.90 13.23 1.49
N ASP A 104 -10.66 12.44 0.45
CA ASP A 104 -11.48 12.44 -0.78
C ASP A 104 -12.91 11.98 -0.42
N ARG A 105 -13.02 10.93 0.40
CA ARG A 105 -14.29 10.40 0.90
C ARG A 105 -15.05 11.44 1.74
N LEU A 106 -14.38 12.10 2.68
CA LEU A 106 -15.00 13.10 3.56
C LEU A 106 -15.46 14.35 2.78
N ALA A 107 -14.67 14.81 1.80
CA ALA A 107 -15.06 15.91 0.93
C ALA A 107 -16.32 15.57 0.13
N ALA A 108 -16.40 14.38 -0.44
CA ALA A 108 -17.60 13.91 -1.14
C ALA A 108 -18.82 13.83 -0.20
N MET A 109 -18.63 13.35 1.04
CA MET A 109 -19.71 13.31 2.03
C MET A 109 -20.24 14.71 2.39
N ILE A 110 -19.36 15.70 2.58
CA ILE A 110 -19.79 17.09 2.86
C ILE A 110 -20.61 17.64 1.69
N GLN A 111 -20.18 17.38 0.44
CA GLN A 111 -20.92 17.84 -0.74
C GLN A 111 -22.35 17.24 -0.78
N VAL A 112 -22.48 15.93 -0.53
CA VAL A 112 -23.80 15.27 -0.48
C VAL A 112 -24.68 15.87 0.61
N HIS A 113 -24.13 16.15 1.80
CA HIS A 113 -24.90 16.76 2.89
C HIS A 113 -25.33 18.19 2.55
N HIS A 114 -24.48 18.96 1.87
CA HIS A 114 -24.82 20.31 1.40
C HIS A 114 -25.96 20.29 0.37
N GLU A 115 -25.97 19.33 -0.55
CA GLU A 115 -27.06 19.15 -1.53
C GLU A 115 -28.38 18.70 -0.87
N ALA A 116 -28.32 18.05 0.30
CA ALA A 116 -29.48 17.55 1.04
C ALA A 116 -30.04 18.54 2.10
N SER A 117 -29.65 19.82 2.06
CA SER A 117 -29.85 20.87 3.10
C SER A 117 -31.31 21.27 3.48
N HIS A 118 -32.29 20.37 3.33
CA HIS A 118 -33.67 20.58 3.80
C HIS A 118 -33.96 19.94 5.17
N LEU A 119 -32.98 19.28 5.81
CA LEU A 119 -33.17 18.55 7.07
C LEU A 119 -32.43 19.21 8.25
N VAL A 120 -33.14 19.43 9.35
CA VAL A 120 -32.59 19.89 10.63
C VAL A 120 -31.63 18.82 11.19
N GLY A 121 -30.42 19.22 11.59
CA GLY A 121 -29.37 18.32 12.12
C GLY A 121 -28.13 18.13 11.24
N ILE A 122 -28.10 18.73 10.04
CA ILE A 122 -26.96 18.65 9.10
C ILE A 122 -25.73 19.45 9.60
N LEU A 123 -25.94 20.55 10.32
CA LEU A 123 -24.85 21.44 10.75
C LEU A 123 -23.86 20.74 11.71
N ASP A 124 -24.37 20.00 12.70
CA ASP A 124 -23.53 19.27 13.68
C ASP A 124 -22.69 18.17 13.01
N VAL A 125 -23.25 17.52 11.98
CA VAL A 125 -22.58 16.47 11.20
C VAL A 125 -21.47 17.07 10.32
N VAL A 126 -21.74 18.20 9.67
CA VAL A 126 -20.76 18.91 8.84
C VAL A 126 -19.60 19.44 9.70
N GLU A 127 -19.88 20.00 10.87
CA GLU A 127 -18.83 20.46 11.80
C GLU A 127 -17.94 19.29 12.25
N SER A 128 -18.52 18.14 12.57
CA SER A 128 -17.75 16.93 12.91
C SER A 128 -16.85 16.47 11.76
N TYR A 129 -17.32 16.52 10.51
CA TYR A 129 -16.47 16.21 9.35
C TYR A 129 -15.34 17.22 9.15
N GLN A 130 -15.59 18.51 9.36
CA GLN A 130 -14.56 19.55 9.26
C GLN A 130 -13.45 19.37 10.30
N GLN A 131 -13.80 19.05 11.55
CA GLN A 131 -12.81 18.75 12.60
C GLN A 131 -11.96 17.52 12.23
N ARG A 132 -12.59 16.48 11.70
CA ARG A 132 -11.90 15.27 11.25
C ARG A 132 -10.98 15.53 10.06
N ILE A 133 -11.41 16.35 9.10
CA ILE A 133 -10.58 16.79 7.97
C ILE A 133 -9.34 17.51 8.48
N ALA A 134 -9.48 18.48 9.38
CA ALA A 134 -8.35 19.23 9.92
C ALA A 134 -7.32 18.32 10.63
N ALA A 135 -7.78 17.33 11.40
CA ALA A 135 -6.92 16.35 12.04
C ALA A 135 -6.15 15.48 11.02
N ILE A 136 -6.84 15.01 9.97
CA ILE A 136 -6.24 14.21 8.92
C ILE A 136 -5.23 15.04 8.10
N GLU A 137 -5.53 16.30 7.79
CA GLU A 137 -4.62 17.20 7.08
C GLU A 137 -3.34 17.49 7.87
N ALA A 138 -3.45 17.65 9.19
CA ALA A 138 -2.29 17.80 10.06
C ALA A 138 -1.39 16.55 10.03
N GLU A 139 -1.99 15.36 10.16
CA GLU A 139 -1.24 14.10 10.11
C GLU A 139 -0.62 13.84 8.74
N ARG A 140 -1.37 14.10 7.67
CA ARG A 140 -0.89 14.04 6.29
C ARG A 140 0.32 14.95 6.08
N SER A 141 0.27 16.17 6.62
CA SER A 141 1.40 17.12 6.53
C SER A 141 2.62 16.65 7.30
N ARG A 142 2.42 16.02 8.47
CA ARG A 142 3.48 15.40 9.28
C ARG A 142 4.17 14.26 8.51
N LEU A 143 3.40 13.36 7.91
CA LEU A 143 3.94 12.24 7.12
C LEU A 143 4.63 12.71 5.84
N HIS A 144 4.09 13.72 5.16
CA HIS A 144 4.73 14.32 3.99
C HIS A 144 6.10 14.91 4.34
N ALA A 145 6.19 15.71 5.41
CA ALA A 145 7.46 16.25 5.88
C ALA A 145 8.46 15.16 6.30
N TYR A 146 8.00 14.11 6.98
CA TYR A 146 8.82 12.96 7.34
C TYR A 146 9.42 12.28 6.10
N LEU A 147 8.60 11.95 5.11
CA LEU A 147 9.03 11.28 3.88
C LEU A 147 9.95 12.16 3.02
N THR A 148 9.65 13.45 2.88
CA THR A 148 10.53 14.39 2.16
C THR A 148 11.89 14.53 2.86
N SER A 149 11.94 14.48 4.20
CA SER A 149 13.22 14.47 4.94
C SER A 149 14.02 13.18 4.70
N GLY A 150 13.35 12.07 4.38
CA GLY A 150 13.95 10.80 3.95
C GLY A 150 14.37 10.79 2.46
N GLY A 151 14.12 11.87 1.72
CA GLY A 151 14.53 12.01 0.31
C GLY A 151 13.46 11.61 -0.72
N TRP A 152 12.23 11.36 -0.29
CA TRP A 152 11.12 11.08 -1.21
C TRP A 152 10.67 12.34 -1.95
N ASP A 153 10.61 12.27 -3.28
CA ASP A 153 10.03 13.32 -4.14
C ASP A 153 8.52 13.12 -4.25
N LEU A 154 7.78 13.78 -3.35
CA LEU A 154 6.33 13.68 -3.26
C LEU A 154 5.66 14.92 -3.86
N PRO A 155 4.59 14.76 -4.65
CA PRO A 155 3.83 15.90 -5.14
C PRO A 155 3.29 16.74 -3.97
N ALA A 156 3.21 18.05 -4.19
CA ALA A 156 2.63 18.96 -3.22
C ALA A 156 1.19 18.53 -2.86
N PRO A 157 0.73 18.76 -1.61
CA PRO A 157 -0.65 18.57 -1.22
C PRO A 157 -1.59 19.25 -2.23
N ARG A 158 -2.56 18.52 -2.79
CA ARG A 158 -3.57 19.14 -3.64
C ARG A 158 -4.48 20.02 -2.75
N PRO A 159 -4.59 21.34 -3.01
CA PRO A 159 -5.52 22.17 -2.27
C PRO A 159 -6.95 21.69 -2.55
N ARG A 160 -7.67 21.32 -1.50
CA ARG A 160 -9.08 20.91 -1.58
C ARG A 160 -9.93 22.16 -1.35
N ASP A 161 -10.51 22.68 -2.43
CA ASP A 161 -11.36 23.87 -2.37
C ASP A 161 -12.73 23.50 -1.77
N LEU A 162 -12.80 23.49 -0.44
CA LEU A 162 -14.02 23.24 0.33
C LEU A 162 -14.95 24.48 0.38
N ARG A 163 -14.62 25.59 -0.30
CA ARG A 163 -15.31 26.89 -0.16
C ARG A 163 -15.94 27.44 -1.44
N SER A 164 -15.98 26.69 -2.53
CA SER A 164 -16.37 27.23 -3.84
C SER A 164 -17.88 27.45 -4.10
N LYS A 165 -18.75 27.49 -3.07
CA LYS A 165 -20.20 27.76 -3.26
C LYS A 165 -20.88 28.71 -2.26
N GLU A 166 -20.15 29.55 -1.53
CA GLU A 166 -20.78 30.61 -0.71
C GLU A 166 -20.84 32.00 -1.38
N ALA A 167 -20.32 32.16 -2.61
CA ALA A 167 -20.19 33.49 -3.25
C ALA A 167 -21.07 33.70 -4.52
N SER A 168 -22.27 33.11 -4.57
CA SER A 168 -23.29 33.47 -5.57
C SER A 168 -24.69 33.29 -5.02
N ALA A 169 -25.11 34.24 -4.19
CA ALA A 169 -26.51 34.54 -3.89
C ALA A 169 -26.64 36.06 -3.70
#